data_AF-A0A7C4X5X2-F1
#
_entry.id   AF-A0A7C4X5X2-F1
#
_cell.length_a   1.000
_cell.length_b   1.000
_cell.length_c   1.000
_cell.angle_alpha   90.00
_cell.angle_beta   90.00
_cell.angle_gamma   90.00
#
_symmetry.space_group_name_H-M   'P 1'
#
loop_
_entity.id
_entity.type
_entity.pdbx_description
1 polymer ?
#
loop_
_entity_poly.entity_id
_entity_poly.type
_entity_poly.pdbx_seq_one_letter_code
_entity_poly.pdbx_strand_id
1 'polypeptide(L)' 'MTFLNREEVDFLDKIGKDALFSTGLKLSRTKIISWLIEFTKKLKLDGENIKSEEDFEERIIDNIKKEEPHLPR' A
#
# COMPACT_ATOMS: atom_id res chain seq x y z
N MET A 1 -9.74 7.19 18.22
CA MET A 1 -9.84 7.67 16.83
C MET A 1 -9.10 6.67 15.96
N THR A 2 -9.82 5.81 15.25
CA THR A 2 -9.23 5.03 14.16
C THR A 2 -9.20 5.98 12.96
N PHE A 3 -8.02 6.21 12.38
CA PHE A 3 -7.84 7.08 11.21
C PHE A 3 -8.54 6.55 9.95
N LEU A 4 -9.00 5.31 9.98
CA LEU A 4 -9.64 4.62 8.87
C LEU A 4 -11.16 4.52 9.08
N ASN A 5 -11.90 4.69 7.99
CA ASN A 5 -13.32 4.45 7.90
C ASN A 5 -13.63 2.94 7.87
N ARG A 6 -14.92 2.60 7.92
CA ARG A 6 -15.36 1.20 7.97
C ARG A 6 -14.97 0.41 6.72
N GLU A 7 -15.11 1.02 5.54
CA GLU A 7 -14.81 0.37 4.26
C GLU A 7 -13.32 0.05 4.15
N GLU A 8 -12.44 0.95 4.59
CA GLU A 8 -11.00 0.74 4.64
C GLU A 8 -10.62 -0.38 5.64
N VAL A 9 -11.29 -0.43 6.79
CA VAL A 9 -11.09 -1.50 7.78
C VAL A 9 -11.53 -2.86 7.22
N ASP A 10 -12.70 -2.90 6.57
CA ASP A 10 -13.24 -4.12 5.96
C ASP A 10 -12.35 -4.60 4.81
N PHE A 11 -11.76 -3.68 4.04
CA PHE A 11 -10.76 -3.99 3.02
C PHE A 11 -9.50 -4.63 3.61
N LEU A 12 -8.93 -4.06 4.67
CA LEU A 12 -7.75 -4.63 5.35
C LEU A 12 -8.04 -6.01 5.95
N ASP A 13 -9.23 -6.20 6.51
CA ASP A 13 -9.66 -7.52 7.02
C ASP A 13 -9.80 -8.55 5.91
N LYS A 14 -10.31 -8.14 4.75
CA LYS A 14 -10.41 -9.01 3.58
C LYS A 14 -9.01 -9.47 3.14
N ILE A 15 -8.04 -8.56 3.01
CA ILE A 15 -6.64 -8.93 2.69
C ILE A 15 -6.10 -9.95 3.69
N GLY A 16 -6.30 -9.71 4.99
CA GLY A 16 -5.82 -10.62 6.03
C GLY A 16 -6.45 -12.01 5.96
N LYS A 17 -7.76 -12.09 5.66
CA LYS A 17 -8.48 -13.35 5.44
C LYS A 17 -7.98 -14.06 4.19
N ASP A 18 -7.86 -13.35 3.07
CA ASP A 18 -7.43 -13.91 1.80
C ASP A 18 -6.01 -14.50 1.93
N ALA A 19 -5.09 -13.78 2.59
CA ALA A 19 -3.75 -14.31 2.89
C ALA A 19 -3.80 -15.56 3.79
N LEU A 20 -4.64 -15.56 4.82
CA LEU A 20 -4.81 -16.70 5.73
C LEU A 20 -5.35 -17.92 5.00
N PHE A 21 -6.36 -17.77 4.14
CA PHE A 21 -6.97 -18.88 3.41
C PHE A 21 -6.12 -19.38 2.24
N SER A 22 -5.36 -18.50 1.60
CA SER A 22 -4.51 -18.87 0.45
C SER A 22 -3.15 -19.45 0.84
N THR A 23 -2.51 -18.91 1.88
CA THR A 23 -1.12 -19.25 2.24
C THR A 23 -0.95 -19.67 3.70
N GLY A 24 -1.98 -19.58 4.53
CA GLY A 24 -1.89 -19.79 5.97
C GLY A 24 -1.29 -18.60 6.74
N LEU A 25 -0.89 -17.52 6.06
CA LEU A 25 -0.26 -16.37 6.68
C LEU A 25 -1.29 -15.50 7.40
N LYS A 26 -1.16 -15.39 8.73
CA LYS A 26 -1.96 -14.45 9.53
C LYS A 26 -1.39 -13.04 9.41
N LEU A 27 -2.17 -12.13 8.81
CA LEU A 27 -1.85 -10.71 8.72
C LEU A 27 -2.81 -9.89 9.59
N SER A 28 -2.25 -9.04 10.45
CA SER A 28 -3.03 -8.01 11.15
C SER A 28 -3.13 -6.75 10.30
N ARG A 29 -4.19 -5.95 10.52
CA ARG A 29 -4.37 -4.65 9.86
C ARG A 29 -3.12 -3.77 9.98
N THR A 30 -2.55 -3.68 11.18
CA THR A 30 -1.32 -2.92 11.43
C THR A 30 -0.15 -3.44 10.62
N LYS A 31 0.00 -4.77 10.48
CA LYS A 31 1.07 -5.37 9.70
C LYS A 31 0.96 -5.02 8.21
N ILE A 32 -0.27 -5.05 7.67
CA ILE A 32 -0.55 -4.65 6.28
C ILE A 32 -0.16 -3.18 6.08
N ILE A 33 -0.63 -2.28 6.96
CA ILE A 33 -0.30 -0.85 6.90
C ILE A 33 1.22 -0.64 7.01
N SER A 34 1.90 -1.32 7.93
CA SER A 34 3.36 -1.23 8.06
C SER A 34 4.08 -1.65 6.77
N TRP A 35 3.61 -2.69 6.10
CA TRP A 35 4.19 -3.11 4.81
C TRP A 35 3.96 -2.09 3.70
N LEU A 36 2.78 -1.48 3.64
CA LEU A 36 2.50 -0.39 2.68
C LEU A 36 3.43 0.81 2.92
N ILE A 37 3.64 1.20 4.18
CA ILE A 37 4.57 2.29 4.54
C ILE A 37 6.02 1.94 4.16
N GLU A 38 6.47 0.73 4.43
CA GLU A 38 7.82 0.31 4.05
C GLU A 38 7.97 0.22 2.53
N PHE A 39 6.91 -0.14 1.80
CA PHE A 39 6.90 -0.13 0.34
C PHE A 39 6.99 1.30 -0.22
N THR A 40 6.21 2.25 0.28
CA THR A 40 6.26 3.65 -0.18
C THR A 40 7.61 4.31 0.11
N LYS A 41 8.24 3.99 1.25
CA LYS A 41 9.63 4.39 1.53
C LYS A 41 10.63 3.83 0.53
N LYS A 42 10.49 2.56 0.13
CA LYS A 42 11.36 1.94 -0.89
C LYS A 42 11.22 2.61 -2.25
N LEU A 43 10.02 3.05 -2.60
CA LEU A 43 9.76 3.86 -3.79
C LEU A 43 10.31 5.30 -3.69
N LYS A 44 10.97 5.66 -2.58
CA LYS A 44 11.50 7.01 -2.30
C LYS A 44 10.43 8.10 -2.50
N LEU A 45 9.19 7.77 -2.14
CA LEU A 45 8.10 8.74 -2.11
C LEU A 45 8.31 9.64 -0.88
N ASP A 46 8.44 10.94 -1.12
CA ASP A 46 8.49 11.96 -0.09
C ASP A 46 7.27 12.89 -0.17
N GLY A 47 7.09 13.70 0.85
CA GLY A 47 6.01 14.69 0.92
C GLY A 47 6.27 15.97 0.13
N GLU A 48 7.38 16.06 -0.60
CA GLU A 48 7.77 17.30 -1.25
C GLU A 48 6.81 17.60 -2.41
N ASN A 49 6.24 18.80 -2.41
CA ASN A 49 5.30 19.29 -3.43
C ASN A 49 3.97 18.52 -3.57
N ILE A 50 3.58 17.67 -2.61
CA ILE A 50 2.23 17.07 -2.64
C ILE A 50 1.18 18.17 -2.44
N LYS A 51 0.31 18.37 -3.44
CA LYS A 51 -0.74 19.39 -3.41
C LYS A 51 -2.14 18.84 -3.21
N SER A 52 -2.37 17.58 -3.56
CA SER A 52 -3.64 16.89 -3.39
C SER A 52 -3.44 15.38 -3.28
N GLU A 53 -4.53 14.66 -3.02
CA GLU A 53 -4.53 13.20 -3.00
C GLU A 53 -4.18 12.63 -4.38
N GLU A 54 -4.75 13.21 -5.44
CA GLU A 54 -4.52 12.78 -6.83
C GLU A 54 -3.05 12.95 -7.25
N ASP A 55 -2.41 14.06 -6.85
CA ASP A 55 -0.99 14.31 -7.10
C ASP A 55 -0.10 13.25 -6.43
N PHE A 56 -0.49 12.81 -5.23
CA PHE A 56 0.22 11.72 -4.55
C PHE A 56 0.00 10.37 -5.24
N GLU A 57 -1.22 10.08 -5.69
CA GLU A 57 -1.54 8.87 -6.46
C GLU A 57 -0.76 8.82 -7.78
N GLU A 58 -0.74 9.91 -8.55
CA GLU A 58 0.04 10.02 -9.79
C GLU A 58 1.52 9.77 -9.52
N ARG A 59 2.08 10.32 -8.44
CA ARG A 59 3.48 10.10 -8.06
C ARG A 59 3.77 8.64 -7.71
N ILE A 60 2.86 7.94 -7.04
CA ILE A 60 3.00 6.50 -6.79
C ILE A 60 3.05 5.73 -8.12
N ILE A 61 2.09 6.00 -9.01
CA ILE A 61 1.97 5.33 -10.31
C ILE A 61 3.23 5.56 -11.16
N ASP A 62 3.73 6.79 -11.20
CA ASP A 62 4.93 7.15 -11.96
C ASP A 62 6.18 6.46 -11.43
N ASN A 63 6.32 6.31 -10.11
CA ASN A 63 7.43 5.57 -9.53
C ASN A 63 7.35 4.08 -9.86
N ILE A 64 6.15 3.48 -9.85
CA ILE A 64 5.95 2.08 -10.24
C ILE A 64 6.32 1.87 -11.72
N LYS A 65 5.86 2.76 -12.63
CA LYS A 65 6.18 2.70 -14.06
C LYS A 65 7.67 2.88 -14.36
N LYS A 66 8.38 3.69 -13.57
CA LYS A 66 9.84 3.88 -13.70
C LYS A 66 10.63 2.63 -13.31
N GLU A 67 10.11 1.84 -12.38
CA GLU A 67 10.72 0.57 -11.94
C GLU A 67 10.30 -0.63 -12.83
N GLU A 68 9.19 -0.54 -13.59
CA GLU A 68 8.72 -1.56 -14.55
C GLU A 68 9.66 -1.95 -15.71
N PRO A 69 10.66 -1.16 -16.19
CA PRO A 69 11.54 -1.60 -17.29
C PRO A 69 12.40 -2.84 -16.94
N HIS A 70 12.39 -3.30 -15.68
CA HIS A 70 13.32 -4.31 -15.16
C HIS A 70 12.68 -5.53 -14.46
N LEU A 71 11.37 -5.72 -14.54
CA LEU A 71 10.74 -6.96 -14.06
C LEU A 71 10.82 -8.06 -15.14
N PRO A 72 11.51 -9.20 -14.89
CA PRO A 72 11.55 -10.30 -15.85
C PRO A 72 10.14 -10.90 -16.02
N ARG A 73 9.75 -11.10 -17.29
CA ARG A 73 8.53 -11.80 -17.69
C ARG A 73 8.55 -13.27 -17.26
#